data_AF-A0A959Z1N4-F1
#
_entry.id   AF-A0A959Z1N4-F1
#
_cell.length_a   1.000
_cell.length_b   1.000
_cell.length_c   1.000
_cell.angle_alpha   90.00
_cell.angle_beta   90.00
_cell.angle_gamma   90.00
#
_symmetry.space_group_name_H-M   'P 1'
#
loop_
_entity.id
_entity.type
_entity.pdbx_description
1 polymer ?
#
loop_
_entity_poly.entity_id
_entity_poly.type
_entity_poly.pdbx_seq_one_letter_code
_entity_poly.pdbx_strand_id
1 'polypeptide(L)'
;PDAIGVGLGEDTGVVITGGDHLETIGSGQVIIFDGHELQHTNIAEVSEGEALSIEHMVVHIIARGYHYNVAKRTFFAPERVEH
;
A
#
# COMPACT_ATOMS: atom_id res chain seq x y z
N PRO A 1 -1.80 -11.71 8.22
CA PRO A 1 -0.88 -10.57 8.50
C PRO A 1 -1.62 -9.50 9.29
N ASP A 2 -0.93 -8.79 10.17
CA ASP A 2 -1.57 -7.75 11.01
C ASP A 2 -1.22 -6.33 10.56
N ALA A 3 -0.28 -6.20 9.62
CA ALA A 3 0.23 -4.95 9.13
C ALA A 3 0.16 -4.88 7.60
N ILE A 4 0.13 -3.65 7.09
CA ILE A 4 0.34 -3.34 5.67
C ILE A 4 1.72 -2.70 5.48
N GLY A 5 2.35 -2.94 4.34
CA GLY A 5 3.58 -2.27 3.95
C GLY A 5 3.29 -0.97 3.22
N VAL A 6 4.02 0.11 3.55
CA VAL A 6 3.96 1.39 2.84
C VAL A 6 5.33 1.72 2.27
N GLY A 7 5.45 1.71 0.95
CA GLY A 7 6.61 2.20 0.21
C GLY A 7 6.39 3.65 -0.21
N LEU A 8 7.39 4.50 0.02
CA LEU A 8 7.37 5.91 -0.36
C LEU A 8 8.41 6.16 -1.46
N GLY A 9 7.97 6.71 -2.59
CA GLY A 9 8.87 7.27 -3.59
C GLY A 9 9.56 8.54 -3.10
N GLU A 10 10.51 9.04 -3.88
CA GLU A 10 11.13 10.35 -3.65
C GLU A 10 10.08 11.47 -3.64
N ASP A 11 10.30 12.52 -2.83
CA ASP A 11 9.42 13.69 -2.72
C ASP A 11 7.93 13.32 -2.53
N THR A 12 7.68 12.26 -1.76
CA THR A 12 6.34 11.70 -1.54
C THR A 12 6.16 11.32 -0.08
N GLY A 13 4.93 11.45 0.42
CA GLY A 13 4.57 11.04 1.76
C GLY A 13 3.11 10.67 1.88
N VAL A 14 2.73 10.32 3.11
CA VAL A 14 1.35 10.04 3.47
C VAL A 14 0.94 10.84 4.69
N VAL A 15 -0.26 11.39 4.65
CA VAL A 15 -0.91 11.98 5.83
C VAL A 15 -1.94 10.98 6.32
N ILE A 16 -1.83 10.58 7.59
CA ILE A 16 -2.78 9.66 8.23
C ILE A 16 -3.70 10.47 9.14
N THR A 17 -4.99 10.36 8.89
CA THR A 17 -6.05 11.01 9.69
C THR A 17 -7.07 9.98 10.16
N GLY A 18 -7.73 10.23 11.29
CA GLY A 18 -8.73 9.30 11.84
C GLY A 18 -8.20 7.94 12.29
N GLY A 19 -6.88 7.69 12.17
CA GLY A 19 -6.23 6.42 12.47
C GLY A 19 -6.25 5.41 11.33
N ASP A 20 -7.04 5.64 10.27
CA ASP A 20 -7.23 4.67 9.19
C ASP A 20 -7.27 5.27 7.77
N HIS A 21 -7.31 6.61 7.64
CA HIS A 21 -7.40 7.27 6.34
C HIS A 21 -6.04 7.80 5.91
N LEU A 22 -5.54 7.27 4.80
CA LEU A 22 -4.27 7.62 4.18
C LEU A 22 -4.52 8.51 2.97
N GLU A 23 -3.96 9.72 2.98
CA GLU A 23 -3.91 10.63 1.84
C GLU A 23 -2.47 10.74 1.31
N THR A 24 -2.30 10.55 -0.01
CA THR A 24 -1.00 10.69 -0.65
C THR A 24 -0.67 12.16 -0.95
N ILE A 25 0.51 12.59 -0.50
CA ILE A 25 1.07 13.93 -0.75
C ILE A 25 2.41 13.82 -1.49
N GLY A 26 2.84 14.92 -2.12
CA GLY A 26 4.09 14.97 -2.88
C GLY A 26 3.92 14.63 -4.37
N SER A 27 5.01 14.54 -5.10
CA SER A 27 5.02 14.46 -6.57
C SER A 27 5.15 13.05 -7.14
N GLY A 28 5.61 12.09 -6.33
CA GLY A 28 5.80 10.70 -6.72
C GLY A 28 4.64 9.77 -6.35
N GLN A 29 4.98 8.52 -6.00
CA GLN A 29 4.03 7.43 -5.78
C GLN A 29 4.19 6.83 -4.39
N VAL A 30 3.06 6.46 -3.79
CA VAL A 30 2.98 5.61 -2.60
C VAL A 30 2.58 4.21 -3.04
N ILE A 31 3.28 3.20 -2.54
CA ILE A 31 2.98 1.80 -2.83
C ILE A 31 2.48 1.14 -1.54
N ILE A 32 1.26 0.61 -1.57
CA ILE A 32 0.71 -0.19 -0.48
C ILE A 32 0.88 -1.66 -0.84
N PHE A 33 1.53 -2.40 0.04
CA PHE A 33 1.64 -3.86 0.00
C PHE A 33 0.67 -4.45 1.02
N ASP A 34 -0.40 -5.08 0.53
CA ASP A 34 -1.40 -5.73 1.37
C ASP A 34 -1.30 -7.26 1.24
N GLY A 35 -0.82 -7.89 2.31
CA GLY A 35 -0.66 -9.34 2.42
C GLY A 35 -1.85 -10.07 3.01
N HIS A 36 -2.97 -9.42 3.31
CA HIS A 36 -4.09 -10.09 3.99
C HIS A 36 -4.77 -11.16 3.13
N GLU A 37 -4.59 -11.11 1.81
CA GLU A 37 -5.15 -12.08 0.85
C GLU A 37 -4.11 -13.06 0.29
N LEU A 38 -2.89 -13.11 0.88
CA LEU A 38 -1.86 -14.05 0.43
C LEU A 38 -2.39 -15.49 0.42
N GLN A 39 -2.17 -16.18 -0.70
CA GLN A 39 -2.51 -17.60 -0.84
C GLN A 39 -1.33 -18.50 -0.42
N HIS A 40 -0.10 -18.03 -0.65
CA HIS A 40 1.11 -18.75 -0.29
C HIS A 40 2.29 -17.81 -0.03
N THR A 41 3.13 -18.16 0.95
CA THR A 41 4.46 -17.58 1.12
C THR A 41 5.36 -18.56 1.86
N ASN A 42 6.64 -18.59 1.52
CA ASN A 42 7.66 -19.40 2.20
C ASN A 42 8.39 -18.63 3.32
N ILE A 43 7.86 -17.49 3.79
CA ILE A 43 8.56 -16.60 4.75
C ILE A 43 8.97 -17.28 6.07
N ALA A 44 8.22 -18.29 6.51
CA ALA A 44 8.52 -19.02 7.75
C ALA A 44 9.68 -20.03 7.59
N GLU A 45 10.08 -20.33 6.36
CA GLU A 45 11.02 -21.40 6.01
C GLU A 45 12.33 -20.85 5.46
N VAL A 46 12.33 -19.62 4.91
CA VAL A 46 13.51 -18.99 4.31
C VAL A 46 14.45 -18.40 5.36
N SER A 47 15.74 -18.59 5.12
CA SER A 47 16.81 -17.92 5.87
C SER A 47 17.25 -16.61 5.20
N GLU A 48 17.99 -15.80 5.93
CA GLU A 48 18.58 -14.58 5.37
C GLU A 48 19.48 -14.90 4.16
N GLY A 49 19.26 -14.19 3.06
CA GLY A 49 19.96 -14.42 1.78
C GLY A 49 19.29 -15.43 0.86
N GLU A 50 18.27 -16.15 1.31
CA GLU A 50 17.46 -17.05 0.47
C GLU A 50 16.31 -16.30 -0.23
N ALA A 51 15.82 -16.88 -1.33
CA ALA A 51 14.77 -16.27 -2.13
C ALA A 51 13.38 -16.42 -1.48
N LEU A 52 12.70 -15.28 -1.30
CA LEU A 52 11.31 -15.23 -0.86
C LEU A 52 10.34 -15.45 -2.04
N SER A 53 9.31 -16.26 -1.82
CA SER A 53 8.17 -16.43 -2.72
C SER A 53 6.90 -15.91 -2.06
N ILE A 54 6.08 -15.18 -2.81
CA ILE A 54 4.82 -14.59 -2.36
C ILE A 54 3.77 -14.78 -3.48
N GLU A 55 2.61 -15.31 -3.15
CA GLU A 55 1.49 -15.49 -4.07
C GLU A 55 0.28 -14.66 -3.64
N HIS A 56 -0.36 -14.00 -4.62
CA HIS A 56 -1.62 -13.27 -4.44
C HIS A 56 -1.50 -12.06 -3.49
N MET A 57 -0.41 -11.30 -3.61
CA MET A 57 -0.28 -10.03 -2.91
C MET A 57 -1.10 -8.95 -3.64
N VAL A 58 -1.90 -8.21 -2.89
CA VAL A 58 -2.59 -7.02 -3.41
C VAL A 58 -1.63 -5.84 -3.30
N VAL A 59 -1.43 -5.14 -4.42
CA VAL A 59 -0.56 -3.96 -4.48
C VAL A 59 -1.35 -2.78 -5.01
N HIS A 60 -1.33 -1.67 -4.27
CA HIS A 60 -1.88 -0.40 -4.71
C HIS A 60 -0.75 0.57 -5.00
N ILE A 61 -0.72 1.15 -6.19
CA ILE A 61 0.21 2.22 -6.56
C ILE A 61 -0.61 3.51 -6.65
N ILE A 62 -0.33 4.45 -5.76
CA ILE A 62 -1.20 5.57 -5.44
C ILE A 62 -0.47 6.89 -5.68
N ALA A 63 -1.00 7.71 -6.57
CA ALA A 63 -0.50 9.05 -6.85
C ALA A 63 -1.13 10.10 -5.91
N ARG A 64 -0.59 11.32 -5.93
CA ARG A 64 -1.13 12.47 -5.19
C ARG A 64 -2.63 12.65 -5.39
N GLY A 65 -3.34 12.95 -4.30
CA GLY A 65 -4.78 13.25 -4.31
C GLY A 65 -5.69 12.02 -4.32
N TYR A 66 -5.12 10.82 -4.41
CA TYR A 66 -5.84 9.57 -4.14
C TYR A 66 -5.72 9.20 -2.67
N HIS A 67 -6.67 8.40 -2.20
CA HIS A 67 -6.73 7.98 -0.80
C HIS A 67 -6.85 6.47 -0.66
N TYR A 68 -6.47 5.98 0.51
CA TYR A 68 -6.64 4.59 0.91
C TYR A 68 -7.12 4.49 2.35
N ASN A 69 -8.16 3.70 2.61
CA ASN A 69 -8.55 3.38 3.99
C ASN A 69 -7.94 2.04 4.39
N VAL A 70 -7.02 2.05 5.35
CA VAL A 70 -6.28 0.84 5.77
C VAL A 70 -7.15 -0.17 6.53
N ALA A 71 -8.15 0.29 7.27
CA ALA A 71 -9.05 -0.61 8.01
C ALA A 71 -10.01 -1.34 7.06
N LYS A 72 -10.53 -0.64 6.05
CA LYS A 72 -11.46 -1.15 5.04
C LYS A 72 -10.76 -1.73 3.81
N ARG A 73 -9.45 -1.55 3.70
CA ARG A 73 -8.63 -1.94 2.53
C ARG A 73 -9.21 -1.46 1.21
N THR A 74 -9.63 -0.20 1.18
CA THR A 74 -10.38 0.39 0.05
C THR A 74 -9.63 1.58 -0.53
N PHE A 75 -9.50 1.60 -1.85
CA PHE A 75 -8.94 2.70 -2.64
C PHE A 75 -10.02 3.70 -3.03
N PHE A 76 -9.72 5.00 -2.93
CA PHE A 76 -10.62 6.08 -3.33
C PHE A 76 -9.94 6.99 -4.36
N ALA A 77 -10.61 7.16 -5.50
CA ALA A 77 -10.23 8.15 -6.50
C ALA A 77 -10.77 9.54 -6.12
N PRO A 78 -10.03 10.62 -6.40
CA PRO A 78 -10.57 11.97 -6.28
C PRO A 78 -11.72 12.15 -7.27
N GLU A 79 -12.67 13.02 -6.93
CA GLU A 79 -13.71 13.41 -7.87
C GLU A 79 -13.07 14.00 -9.14
N ARG A 80 -13.50 13.54 -10.31
CA ARG A 80 -13.02 14.10 -11.59
C ARG A 80 -13.53 15.53 -11.67
N VAL A 81 -12.62 16.50 -11.59
CA VAL A 81 -12.89 17.85 -12.04
C VAL A 81 -12.80 17.81 -13.56
N GLU A 82 -13.96 17.86 -14.24
CA GLU A 82 -13.98 18.01 -15.69
C GLU A 82 -13.37 19.38 -16.06
N HIS A 83 -12.40 19.36 -16.98
CA HIS A 83 -11.82 20.55 -17.58
C HIS A 83 -12.64 21.01 -18.78
#